data_AF-A0A7J4MVK9-F1
#
_entry.id   AF-A0A7J4MVK9-F1
#
_cell.length_a   1.000
_cell.length_b   1.000
_cell.length_c   1.000
_cell.angle_alpha   90.00
_cell.angle_beta   90.00
_cell.angle_gamma   90.00
#
_symmetry.space_group_name_H-M   'P 1'
#
loop_
_entity.id
_entity.type
_entity.pdbx_description
1 polymer ?
#
loop_
_entity_poly.entity_id
_entity_poly.type
_entity_poly.pdbx_seq_one_letter_code
_entity_poly.pdbx_strand_id
1 'polypeptide(L)'
;MNCDRHPEREGVASCIICGRILCEECRLKLGGKNYCERCADKLFRERVEVGEEKRKGMGLGVKILIAILIILAILSVLSYLIYSVYLAPYYGSPENVLRILMNDPERIIRFLGTRIST
;
A
#
# COMPACT_ATOMS: atom_id res chain seq x y z
N MET A 1 -30.54 -18.15 -39.07
CA MET A 1 -29.37 -18.96 -38.63
C MET A 1 -29.61 -19.34 -37.19
N ASN A 2 -29.41 -20.61 -36.85
CA ASN A 2 -29.89 -21.17 -35.57
C ASN A 2 -28.74 -21.26 -34.56
N CYS A 3 -29.08 -21.39 -33.29
CA CYS A 3 -28.06 -21.51 -32.25
C CYS A 3 -27.25 -22.81 -32.42
N ASP A 4 -25.93 -22.72 -32.27
CA ASP A 4 -25.04 -23.88 -32.37
C ASP A 4 -25.31 -24.97 -31.32
N ARG A 5 -25.89 -24.59 -30.17
CA ARG A 5 -26.26 -25.53 -29.10
C ARG A 5 -27.70 -26.03 -29.22
N HIS A 6 -28.57 -25.23 -29.84
CA HIS A 6 -30.00 -25.48 -29.95
C HIS A 6 -30.43 -25.21 -31.39
N PRO A 7 -30.29 -26.19 -32.30
CA PRO A 7 -30.63 -26.03 -33.71
C PRO A 7 -32.10 -25.66 -33.93
N GLU A 8 -32.97 -25.93 -32.98
CA GLU A 8 -34.39 -25.60 -32.97
C GLU A 8 -34.68 -24.14 -32.58
N ARG A 9 -33.67 -23.38 -32.11
CA ARG A 9 -33.84 -22.01 -31.63
C ARG A 9 -33.13 -21.01 -32.55
N GLU A 10 -33.78 -19.84 -32.71
CA GLU A 10 -33.22 -18.75 -33.50
C GLU A 10 -31.96 -18.16 -32.84
N GLY A 11 -30.94 -17.93 -33.66
CA GLY A 11 -29.70 -17.29 -33.25
C GLY A 11 -29.81 -15.77 -33.26
N VAL A 12 -29.64 -15.14 -32.11
CA VAL A 12 -29.81 -13.68 -31.91
C VAL A 12 -28.48 -12.94 -31.77
N ALA A 13 -27.38 -13.66 -31.52
CA ALA A 13 -26.06 -13.08 -31.32
C ALA A 13 -24.96 -14.04 -31.77
N SER A 14 -23.75 -13.52 -32.00
CA SER A 14 -22.54 -14.33 -32.19
C SER A 14 -21.55 -14.10 -31.05
N CYS A 15 -20.83 -15.16 -30.66
CA CYS A 15 -19.72 -15.05 -29.72
C CYS A 15 -18.58 -14.26 -30.35
N ILE A 16 -18.11 -13.20 -29.70
CA ILE A 16 -17.02 -12.36 -30.23
C ILE A 16 -15.66 -13.09 -30.31
N ILE A 17 -15.48 -14.17 -29.53
CA ILE A 17 -14.21 -14.93 -29.51
C ILE A 17 -14.20 -16.06 -30.54
N CYS A 18 -15.28 -16.84 -30.65
CA CYS A 18 -15.30 -18.06 -31.47
C CYS A 18 -16.32 -18.05 -32.61
N GLY A 19 -17.07 -16.95 -32.80
CA GLY A 19 -18.01 -16.77 -33.91
C GLY A 19 -19.32 -17.55 -33.81
N ARG A 20 -19.45 -18.46 -32.84
CA ARG A 20 -20.65 -19.30 -32.64
C ARG A 20 -21.93 -18.47 -32.51
N ILE A 21 -23.00 -18.91 -33.16
CA ILE A 21 -24.34 -18.34 -33.11
C ILE A 21 -25.05 -18.82 -31.84
N LEU A 22 -25.58 -17.86 -31.08
CA LEU A 22 -26.16 -18.04 -29.75
C LEU A 22 -27.61 -17.61 -29.76
N CYS A 23 -28.49 -18.42 -29.16
CA CYS A 23 -29.85 -17.99 -28.82
C CYS A 23 -29.83 -17.06 -27.59
N GLU A 24 -30.99 -16.48 -27.28
CA GLU A 24 -31.18 -15.55 -26.16
C GLU A 24 -30.73 -16.12 -24.81
N GLU A 25 -30.88 -17.43 -24.60
CA GLU A 25 -30.45 -18.11 -23.37
C GLU A 25 -28.95 -18.47 -23.37
N CYS A 26 -28.37 -18.70 -24.53
CA CYS A 26 -26.96 -19.10 -24.65
C CYS A 26 -26.00 -17.89 -24.69
N ARG A 27 -26.52 -16.68 -24.92
CA ARG A 27 -25.69 -15.47 -24.96
C ARG A 27 -25.37 -14.99 -23.56
N LEU A 28 -24.08 -14.83 -23.27
CA LEU A 28 -23.61 -14.14 -22.08
C LEU A 28 -23.17 -12.74 -22.48
N LYS A 29 -23.81 -11.71 -21.90
CA LYS A 29 -23.47 -10.31 -22.18
C LYS A 29 -22.52 -9.79 -21.12
N LEU A 30 -21.25 -9.63 -21.47
CA LEU A 30 -20.20 -9.10 -20.60
C LEU A 30 -19.64 -7.84 -21.22
N GLY A 31 -19.72 -6.70 -20.53
CA GLY A 31 -19.21 -5.41 -21.04
C GLY A 31 -19.81 -5.00 -22.40
N GLY A 32 -21.08 -5.31 -22.63
CA GLY A 32 -21.78 -5.01 -23.89
C GLY A 32 -21.48 -5.96 -25.05
N LYS A 33 -20.60 -6.94 -24.88
CA LYS A 33 -20.24 -7.94 -25.90
C LYS A 33 -20.88 -9.29 -25.59
N ASN A 34 -21.19 -10.07 -26.63
CA ASN A 34 -21.77 -11.41 -26.50
C ASN A 34 -20.68 -12.48 -26.50
N TYR A 35 -20.76 -13.40 -25.55
CA TYR A 35 -19.85 -14.52 -25.39
C TYR A 35 -20.66 -15.82 -25.25
N CYS A 36 -20.09 -16.93 -25.70
CA CYS A 36 -20.57 -18.25 -25.30
C CYS A 36 -19.96 -18.64 -23.95
N GLU A 37 -20.64 -19.52 -23.23
CA GLU A 37 -20.23 -20.03 -21.91
C GLU A 37 -18.75 -20.43 -21.83
N ARG A 38 -18.27 -21.22 -22.80
CA ARG A 38 -16.87 -21.70 -22.83
C ARG A 38 -15.85 -20.56 -22.96
N CYS A 39 -16.18 -19.54 -23.74
CA CYS A 39 -15.30 -18.40 -23.95
C CYS A 39 -15.36 -17.44 -22.75
N ALA A 40 -16.53 -17.27 -22.13
CA ALA A 40 -16.68 -16.50 -20.91
C ALA A 40 -15.89 -17.13 -19.75
N ASP A 41 -15.99 -18.45 -19.55
CA ASP A 41 -15.28 -19.14 -18.46
C ASP A 41 -13.75 -18.95 -18.55
N LYS A 42 -13.20 -19.03 -19.77
CA LYS A 42 -11.77 -18.75 -20.01
C LYS A 42 -11.37 -17.32 -19.61
N LEU A 43 -12.19 -16.33 -19.99
CA LEU A 43 -11.94 -14.93 -19.63
C LEU A 43 -12.00 -14.67 -18.12
N PHE A 44 -12.87 -15.38 -17.40
CA PHE A 44 -12.95 -15.26 -15.95
C PHE A 44 -11.74 -15.90 -15.26
N ARG A 45 -11.30 -17.08 -15.69
CA ARG A 45 -10.11 -17.75 -15.13
C ARG A 45 -8.84 -16.92 -15.29
N GLU A 46 -8.62 -16.36 -16.47
CA GLU A 46 -7.44 -15.51 -16.74
C GLU A 46 -7.43 -14.24 -15.87
N ARG A 47 -8.60 -13.66 -15.56
CA ARG A 47 -8.68 -12.50 -14.65
C ARG A 47 -8.45 -12.83 -13.19
N VAL A 48 -8.82 -14.02 -12.74
CA VAL A 48 -8.56 -14.46 -11.36
C VAL A 48 -7.06 -14.64 -11.14
N GLU A 49 -6.35 -15.23 -12.10
CA GLU A 49 -4.90 -15.40 -12.03
C GLU A 49 -4.15 -14.05 -12.01
N VAL A 50 -4.61 -13.07 -12.79
CA VAL A 50 -4.02 -11.72 -12.82
C VAL A 50 -4.40 -10.88 -11.57
N GLY A 51 -5.47 -11.25 -10.86
CA GLY A 51 -5.94 -10.56 -9.66
C GLY A 51 -5.12 -10.86 -8.40
N GLU A 52 -4.41 -11.99 -8.35
CA GLU A 52 -3.63 -12.41 -7.18
C GLU A 52 -2.14 -12.01 -7.24
N GLU A 53 -1.65 -11.51 -8.37
CA GLU A 53 -0.23 -11.18 -8.58
C GLU A 53 0.17 -9.73 -8.28
N LYS A 54 -0.44 -9.10 -7.27
CA LYS A 54 0.05 -7.81 -6.74
C LYS A 54 0.46 -7.83 -5.28
N ARG A 55 0.95 -8.97 -4.78
CA ARG A 55 1.93 -8.94 -3.68
C ARG A 55 3.30 -8.62 -4.26
N LYS A 56 3.54 -7.36 -4.64
CA LYS A 56 4.88 -6.88 -4.96
C LYS A 56 5.71 -6.99 -3.68
N GLY A 57 6.41 -8.11 -3.52
CA GLY A 57 7.29 -8.34 -2.38
C GLY A 57 8.27 -7.19 -2.32
N MET A 58 8.15 -6.37 -1.27
CA MET A 58 9.03 -5.23 -1.08
C MET A 58 10.46 -5.78 -0.94
N GLY A 59 11.35 -5.45 -1.89
CA GLY A 59 12.71 -5.96 -1.92
C GLY A 59 13.41 -5.74 -0.58
N LEU A 60 14.35 -6.62 -0.22
CA LEU A 60 15.01 -6.63 1.08
C LEU A 60 15.54 -5.23 1.47
N GLY A 61 16.11 -4.50 0.50
CA GLY A 61 16.60 -3.14 0.71
C GLY A 61 15.51 -2.13 1.09
N VAL A 62 14.30 -2.25 0.56
CA VAL A 62 13.19 -1.35 0.91
C VAL A 62 12.64 -1.67 2.30
N LYS A 63 12.61 -2.94 2.71
CA LYS A 63 12.25 -3.31 4.09
C LYS A 63 13.25 -2.74 5.10
N ILE A 64 14.54 -2.82 4.79
CA ILE A 64 15.61 -2.25 5.61
C ILE A 64 15.48 -0.72 5.66
N LEU A 65 15.27 -0.06 4.52
CA LEU A 65 15.07 1.39 4.45
C LEU A 65 13.89 1.84 5.34
N ILE A 66 12.75 1.16 5.23
CA ILE A 66 11.56 1.47 6.03
C ILE A 66 11.83 1.28 7.52
N ALA A 67 12.50 0.19 7.91
CA ALA A 67 12.87 -0.03 9.31
C ALA A 67 13.77 1.09 9.85
N ILE A 68 14.76 1.54 9.06
CA ILE A 68 15.64 2.66 9.44
C ILE A 68 14.84 3.95 9.62
N LEU A 69 13.94 4.27 8.69
CA LEU A 69 13.10 5.48 8.78
C LEU A 69 12.21 5.46 10.03
N ILE A 70 11.64 4.30 10.36
CA ILE A 70 10.82 4.13 11.58
C ILE A 70 11.66 4.35 12.83
N ILE A 71 12.85 3.77 12.91
CA ILE A 71 13.76 3.93 14.06
C ILE A 71 14.13 5.40 14.23
N LEU A 72 14.52 6.10 13.16
CA LEU A 72 14.86 7.52 13.21
C LEU A 72 13.68 8.38 13.67
N ALA A 73 12.47 8.08 13.20
CA ALA A 73 11.25 8.78 13.64
C ALA A 73 11.00 8.57 15.13
N ILE A 74 11.13 7.35 15.64
CA ILE A 74 10.98 7.05 17.08
C ILE A 74 12.02 7.81 17.90
N LEU A 75 13.30 7.77 17.50
CA LEU A 75 14.37 8.49 18.20
C LEU A 75 14.11 10.00 18.24
N SER A 76 13.66 10.58 17.13
CA SER A 76 13.30 12.00 17.05
C SER A 76 12.16 12.34 18.01
N VAL A 77 11.10 11.53 18.06
CA VAL A 77 9.97 11.73 18.97
C VAL A 77 10.41 11.59 20.43
N LEU A 78 11.18 10.56 20.77
CA LEU A 78 11.70 10.37 22.13
C LEU A 78 12.57 11.56 22.56
N SER A 79 13.46 12.03 21.68
CA SER A 79 14.28 13.21 21.92
C SER A 79 13.44 14.46 22.18
N TYR A 80 12.38 14.67 21.40
CA TYR A 80 11.44 15.79 21.60
C TYR A 80 10.67 15.70 22.92
N LEU A 81 10.22 14.50 23.30
CA LEU A 81 9.54 14.28 24.59
C LEU A 81 10.48 14.56 25.77
N ILE A 82 11.72 14.06 25.69
CA ILE A 82 12.76 14.36 26.70
C ILE A 82 13.00 15.87 26.77
N TYR A 83 13.14 16.53 25.62
CA TYR A 83 13.30 17.98 25.57
C TYR A 83 12.13 18.71 26.25
N SER A 84 10.89 18.38 25.89
CA SER A 84 9.70 19.03 26.44
C SER A 84 9.55 18.83 27.95
N VAL A 85 9.90 17.65 28.46
CA VAL A 85 9.73 17.32 29.89
C VAL A 85 10.89 17.87 30.73
N TYR A 86 12.12 17.77 30.25
CA TYR A 86 13.32 18.03 31.06
C TYR A 86 14.04 19.33 30.70
N LEU A 87 14.06 19.75 29.43
CA LEU A 87 14.85 20.90 28.99
C LEU A 87 14.00 22.16 28.77
N ALA A 88 12.78 22.05 28.24
CA ALA A 88 11.92 23.20 27.99
C ALA A 88 11.66 24.05 29.24
N PRO A 89 11.46 23.48 30.46
CA PRO A 89 11.29 24.28 31.67
C PRO A 89 12.55 25.07 32.08
N TYR A 90 13.74 24.64 31.64
CA TYR A 90 15.03 25.19 32.09
C TYR A 90 15.71 26.08 31.05
N TYR A 91 15.54 25.76 29.76
CA TYR A 91 16.26 26.38 28.66
C TYR A 91 15.34 27.06 27.63
N GLY A 92 14.02 27.00 27.81
CA GLY A 92 13.06 27.72 26.97
C GLY A 92 12.88 27.09 25.59
N SER A 93 13.36 27.74 24.53
CA SER A 93 13.19 27.33 23.13
C SER A 93 14.36 26.46 22.61
N PRO A 94 14.13 25.58 21.62
CA PRO A 94 15.14 24.64 21.14
C PRO A 94 16.33 25.33 20.45
N GLU A 95 16.11 26.52 19.89
CA GLU A 95 17.14 27.36 19.27
C GLU A 95 18.15 27.87 20.31
N ASN A 96 17.68 28.24 21.50
CA ASN A 96 18.53 28.70 22.59
C ASN A 96 19.37 27.55 23.16
N VAL A 97 18.78 26.35 23.29
CA VAL A 97 19.52 25.14 23.68
C VAL A 97 20.61 24.81 22.66
N LEU A 98 20.31 24.83 21.37
CA LEU A 98 21.29 24.53 20.33
C LEU A 98 22.46 25.53 20.35
N ARG A 99 22.17 26.84 20.52
CA ARG A 99 23.21 27.87 20.68
C ARG A 99 24.08 27.65 21.91
N ILE A 100 23.48 27.26 23.05
CA ILE A 100 24.23 26.99 24.28
C ILE A 100 25.08 25.71 24.13
N LEU A 101 24.53 24.65 23.51
CA LEU A 101 25.27 23.41 23.24
C LEU A 101 26.49 23.64 22.33
N MET A 102 26.35 24.52 21.34
CA MET A 102 27.43 24.82 20.39
C MET A 102 28.51 25.75 20.95
N ASN A 103 28.15 26.64 21.89
CA ASN A 103 29.08 27.65 22.43
C ASN A 103 29.69 27.26 23.78
N ASP A 104 28.97 26.51 24.63
CA ASP A 104 29.44 26.15 25.98
C ASP A 104 28.77 24.86 26.52
N PRO A 105 29.14 23.68 25.96
CA PRO A 105 28.46 22.41 26.24
C PRO A 105 28.57 21.93 27.70
N GLU A 106 29.59 22.38 28.43
CA GLU A 106 29.84 21.97 29.81
C GLU A 106 28.72 22.37 30.78
N ARG A 107 28.00 23.46 30.47
CA ARG A 107 26.93 23.99 31.30
C ARG A 107 25.76 23.00 31.41
N ILE A 108 25.46 22.31 30.32
CA ILE A 108 24.39 21.31 30.25
C ILE A 108 24.82 20.01 30.94
N ILE A 109 26.08 19.58 30.73
CA ILE A 109 26.63 18.37 31.36
C ILE A 109 26.66 18.50 32.89
N ARG A 110 27.07 19.66 33.43
CA ARG A 110 27.05 19.91 34.89
C ARG A 110 25.64 19.88 35.48
N PHE A 111 24.66 20.43 34.76
CA PHE A 111 23.25 20.43 35.19
C PHE A 111 22.66 19.01 35.21
N LEU A 112 23.00 18.18 34.22
CA LEU A 112 22.60 16.78 34.18
C LEU A 112 23.33 15.95 35.25
N GLY A 113 24.63 16.18 35.45
CA GLY A 113 25.44 15.47 36.44
C GLY A 113 25.04 15.73 37.89
N THR A 114 24.62 16.95 38.24
CA THR A 114 24.20 17.29 39.61
C THR A 114 22.86 16.66 40.03
N ARG A 115 21.99 16.31 39.08
CA ARG A 115 20.67 15.70 39.33
C ARG A 115 20.66 14.17 39.39
N ILE A 116 21.73 13.52 38.93
CA ILE A 116 21.89 12.05 39.01
C ILE A 116 22.51 11.65 40.36
N SER A 117 23.15 12.59 41.08
CA SER A 117 23.81 12.36 42.37
C SER A 117 22.98 12.76 43.61
N THR A 118 21.70 13.11 43.43
CA THR A 118 20.70 13.30 44.50
C THR A 118 19.53 12.37 44.26
#